data_AF-A0A924YUJ5-F1
#
_entry.id   AF-A0A924YUJ5-F1
#
_cell.length_a   1.000
_cell.length_b   1.000
_cell.length_c   1.000
_cell.angle_alpha   90.00
_cell.angle_beta   90.00
_cell.angle_gamma   90.00
#
_symmetry.space_group_name_H-M   'P 1'
#
loop_
_entity.id
_entity.type
_entity.pdbx_description
1 polymer ?
#
loop_
_entity_poly.entity_id
_entity_poly.type
_entity_poly.pdbx_seq_one_letter_code
_entity_poly.pdbx_strand_id
1 'polypeptide(L)'
;MLYVVGLLAVGFSAVTGALAAEGRRMDLFGVLVLSLVTSLGGGTLRDLVLDVPVFWSQDDWFLWTGLVAGTLTFVAVRYWHPPHQFLLIADAIGLAFVAVLGTEKALAHQA
;
A
#
# COMPACT_ATOMS: atom_id res chain seq x y z
N MET A 1 -17.10 -6.77 -2.11
CA MET A 1 -16.80 -5.80 -1.03
C MET A 1 -15.32 -5.81 -0.65
N LEU A 2 -14.76 -6.95 -0.25
CA LEU A 2 -13.34 -7.08 0.16
C LEU A 2 -12.33 -6.67 -0.92
N TYR A 3 -12.66 -6.88 -2.20
CA TYR A 3 -11.82 -6.45 -3.31
C TYR A 3 -11.51 -4.94 -3.30
N VAL A 4 -12.56 -4.12 -3.18
CA VAL A 4 -12.42 -2.65 -3.14
C VAL A 4 -11.63 -2.22 -1.91
N VAL A 5 -11.87 -2.87 -0.77
CA VAL A 5 -11.11 -2.63 0.46
C VAL A 5 -9.63 -2.96 0.26
N GLY A 6 -9.32 -4.03 -0.49
CA GLY A 6 -7.95 -4.39 -0.86
C GLY A 6 -7.27 -3.34 -1.73
N LEU A 7 -7.96 -2.83 -2.75
CA LEU A 7 -7.43 -1.76 -3.60
C LEU A 7 -7.20 -0.47 -2.79
N LEU A 8 -8.13 -0.12 -1.90
CA LEU A 8 -7.97 1.02 -1.00
C LEU A 8 -6.80 0.82 -0.03
N ALA A 9 -6.65 -0.37 0.56
CA ALA A 9 -5.52 -0.70 1.43
C ALA A 9 -4.18 -0.45 0.71
N VAL A 10 -4.02 -1.02 -0.48
CA VAL A 10 -2.82 -0.83 -1.31
C VAL A 10 -2.62 0.64 -1.67
N GLY A 11 -3.68 1.34 -2.06
CA GLY A 11 -3.63 2.76 -2.41
C GLY A 11 -3.15 3.63 -1.25
N PHE A 12 -3.79 3.53 -0.07
CA PHE A 12 -3.40 4.32 1.11
C PHE A 12 -1.99 3.98 1.58
N SER A 13 -1.61 2.71 1.61
CA SER A 13 -0.25 2.31 1.97
C SER A 13 0.80 2.78 0.95
N ALA A 14 0.46 2.84 -0.35
CA ALA A 14 1.35 3.39 -1.37
C ALA A 14 1.54 4.90 -1.21
N VAL A 15 0.46 5.64 -0.91
CA VAL A 15 0.52 7.07 -0.57
C VAL A 15 1.46 7.28 0.63
N THR A 16 1.33 6.49 1.69
CA THR A 16 2.23 6.57 2.85
C THR A 16 3.68 6.33 2.47
N GLY A 17 3.96 5.30 1.66
CA GLY A 17 5.31 5.02 1.17
C GLY A 17 5.89 6.18 0.36
N ALA A 18 5.09 6.81 -0.50
CA ALA A 18 5.52 7.97 -1.27
C ALA A 18 5.78 9.21 -0.40
N LEU A 19 4.90 9.50 0.56
CA LEU A 19 5.07 10.60 1.51
C LEU A 19 6.28 10.39 2.42
N ALA A 20 6.59 9.15 2.80
CA ALA A 20 7.76 8.82 3.62
C ALA A 20 9.10 9.09 2.90
N ALA A 21 9.10 9.14 1.56
CA ALA A 21 10.25 9.51 0.75
C ALA A 21 10.45 11.03 0.63
N GLU A 22 9.46 11.85 1.03
CA GLU A 22 9.57 13.30 0.98
C GLU A 22 10.78 13.78 1.81
N GLY A 23 11.58 14.67 1.24
CA GLY A 23 12.79 15.19 1.87
C GLY A 23 14.02 14.26 1.84
N ARG A 24 13.91 13.02 1.31
CA ARG A 24 15.02 12.04 1.30
C ARG A 24 15.89 12.03 0.03
N ARG A 25 15.78 13.06 -0.83
CA ARG A 25 16.49 13.14 -2.13
C ARG A 25 16.32 11.89 -3.02
N MET A 26 15.17 11.23 -2.94
CA MET A 26 14.84 10.07 -3.78
C MET A 26 14.24 10.54 -5.11
N ASP A 27 14.62 9.87 -6.19
CA ASP A 27 14.00 10.05 -7.51
C ASP A 27 12.70 9.26 -7.62
N LEU A 28 11.95 9.46 -8.72
CA LEU A 28 10.66 8.80 -8.93
C LEU A 28 10.77 7.27 -8.80
N PHE A 29 11.83 6.68 -9.34
CA PHE A 29 12.04 5.24 -9.25
C PHE A 29 12.16 4.77 -7.79
N GLY A 30 12.99 5.44 -6.99
CA GLY A 30 13.10 5.14 -5.57
C GLY A 30 11.78 5.31 -4.81
N VAL A 31 11.01 6.37 -5.12
CA VAL A 31 9.70 6.60 -4.50
C VAL A 31 8.70 5.50 -4.87
N LEU A 32 8.68 5.04 -6.12
CA LEU A 32 7.82 3.94 -6.55
C LEU A 32 8.20 2.62 -5.89
N VAL A 33 9.49 2.31 -5.79
CA VAL A 33 9.96 1.11 -5.07
C VAL A 33 9.51 1.17 -3.62
N LEU A 34 9.69 2.29 -2.92
CA LEU A 34 9.24 2.43 -1.54
C LEU A 34 7.71 2.29 -1.42
N SER A 35 6.96 2.93 -2.32
CA SER A 35 5.50 2.85 -2.36
C SER A 35 5.00 1.41 -2.56
N LEU A 36 5.64 0.65 -3.45
CA LEU A 36 5.30 -0.75 -3.71
C LEU A 36 5.66 -1.65 -2.53
N VAL A 37 6.84 -1.47 -1.93
CA VAL A 37 7.24 -2.23 -0.74
C VAL A 37 6.27 -1.97 0.42
N THR A 38 5.87 -0.72 0.66
CA THR A 38 4.90 -0.38 1.72
C THR A 38 3.51 -0.93 1.43
N SER A 39 3.03 -0.84 0.19
CA SER A 39 1.66 -1.25 -0.16
C SER A 39 1.48 -2.75 -0.35
N LEU A 40 2.47 -3.45 -0.92
CA LEU A 40 2.37 -4.88 -1.20
C LEU A 40 3.05 -5.73 -0.13
N GLY A 41 4.01 -5.19 0.63
CA GLY A 41 4.84 -5.94 1.56
C GLY A 41 4.04 -6.65 2.65
N GLY A 42 3.10 -5.96 3.31
CA GLY A 42 2.26 -6.56 4.35
C GLY A 42 1.39 -7.70 3.84
N GLY A 43 0.70 -7.51 2.70
CA GLY A 43 -0.10 -8.54 2.07
C GLY A 43 0.72 -9.72 1.56
N THR A 44 1.94 -9.46 1.07
CA THR A 44 2.88 -10.50 0.63
C THR A 44 3.35 -11.34 1.82
N LEU A 45 3.77 -10.71 2.91
CA LEU A 45 4.17 -11.43 4.13
C LEU A 45 3.01 -12.28 4.68
N ARG A 46 1.79 -11.73 4.72
CA ARG A 46 0.59 -12.49 5.10
C ARG A 46 0.41 -13.74 4.22
N ASP A 47 0.49 -13.57 2.91
CA ASP A 47 0.25 -14.67 1.97
C ASP A 47 1.32 -15.76 2.07
N LEU A 48 2.58 -15.37 2.30
CA LEU A 48 3.68 -16.30 2.59
C LEU A 48 3.49 -17.05 3.91
N VAL A 49 3.03 -16.38 4.96
CA VAL A 49 2.75 -17.00 6.28
C VAL A 49 1.59 -17.99 6.19
N LEU A 50 0.59 -17.71 5.35
CA LEU A 50 -0.56 -18.59 5.10
C LEU A 50 -0.26 -19.67 4.04
N ASP A 51 0.94 -19.72 3.49
CA ASP A 51 1.35 -20.65 2.42
C ASP A 51 0.39 -20.65 1.22
N VAL A 52 -0.04 -19.45 0.79
CA VAL A 52 -0.92 -19.25 -0.37
C VAL A 52 -0.24 -18.36 -1.43
N PRO A 53 -0.66 -18.43 -2.71
CA PRO A 53 -0.14 -17.55 -3.75
C PRO A 53 -0.30 -16.07 -3.37
N VAL A 54 0.72 -15.27 -3.69
CA VAL A 54 0.72 -13.83 -3.39
C VAL A 54 -0.35 -13.11 -4.21
N PHE A 55 -1.15 -12.28 -3.53
CA PHE A 55 -2.36 -11.67 -4.10
C PHE A 55 -2.11 -10.85 -5.37
N TRP A 56 -1.01 -10.09 -5.43
CA TRP A 56 -0.69 -9.22 -6.57
C TRP A 56 -0.18 -9.99 -7.78
N SER A 57 0.20 -11.27 -7.62
CA SER A 57 0.49 -12.16 -8.75
C SER A 57 -0.77 -12.83 -9.30
N GLN A 58 -1.86 -12.84 -8.53
CA GLN A 58 -3.15 -13.35 -8.97
C GLN A 58 -3.98 -12.26 -9.67
N ASP A 59 -3.78 -10.99 -9.28
CA ASP A 59 -4.41 -9.83 -9.90
C ASP A 59 -3.45 -8.65 -9.96
N ASP A 60 -3.03 -8.32 -11.18
CA ASP A 60 -2.10 -7.23 -11.49
C ASP A 60 -2.68 -5.84 -11.11
N TRP A 61 -3.99 -5.73 -10.89
CA TRP A 61 -4.62 -4.45 -10.55
C TRP A 61 -4.14 -3.90 -9.21
N PHE A 62 -3.71 -4.76 -8.29
CA PHE A 62 -3.06 -4.33 -7.05
C PHE A 62 -1.70 -3.68 -7.32
N LEU A 63 -0.90 -4.23 -8.24
CA LEU A 63 0.37 -3.64 -8.64
C LEU A 63 0.15 -2.28 -9.31
N TRP A 64 -0.80 -2.20 -10.25
CA TRP A 64 -1.17 -0.94 -10.90
C TRP A 64 -1.68 0.12 -9.93
N THR A 65 -2.46 -0.29 -8.93
CA THR A 65 -2.97 0.63 -7.89
C THR A 65 -1.83 1.24 -7.09
N GLY A 66 -0.85 0.43 -6.67
CA GLY A 66 0.33 0.92 -5.96
C GLY A 66 1.18 1.88 -6.81
N LEU A 67 1.41 1.54 -8.08
CA LEU A 67 2.15 2.39 -9.03
C LEU A 67 1.45 3.73 -9.27
N VAL A 68 0.14 3.70 -9.53
CA VAL A 68 -0.65 4.92 -9.80
C VAL A 68 -0.71 5.79 -8.54
N ALA A 69 -1.01 5.22 -7.37
CA ALA A 69 -1.05 5.97 -6.11
C ALA A 69 0.31 6.58 -5.76
N GLY A 70 1.39 5.81 -5.89
CA GLY A 70 2.75 6.31 -5.66
C GLY A 70 3.15 7.43 -6.64
N THR A 71 2.85 7.26 -7.93
CA THR A 71 3.12 8.29 -8.95
C THR A 71 2.32 9.57 -8.69
N LEU A 72 1.01 9.43 -8.43
CA LEU A 72 0.15 10.57 -8.15
C LEU A 72 0.61 11.32 -6.90
N THR A 73 1.02 10.60 -5.85
CA THR A 73 1.53 11.21 -4.61
C THR A 73 2.86 11.92 -4.85
N PHE A 74 3.79 11.31 -5.59
CA PHE A 74 5.05 11.95 -5.97
C PHE A 74 4.83 13.27 -6.72
N VAL A 75 3.91 13.25 -7.70
CA VAL A 75 3.56 14.46 -8.46
C VAL A 75 2.88 15.49 -7.55
N ALA A 76 1.93 15.07 -6.70
CA ALA A 76 1.21 15.97 -5.80
C ALA A 76 2.15 16.67 -4.82
N VAL A 77 3.09 15.93 -4.21
CA VAL A 77 4.08 16.47 -3.25
C VAL A 77 5.00 17.52 -3.90
N ARG A 78 5.20 17.46 -5.22
CA ARG A 78 5.97 18.47 -5.95
C ARG A 78 5.25 19.82 -6.09
N TYR A 79 3.92 19.82 -6.07
CA TYR A 79 3.11 21.04 -6.16
C TYR A 79 2.57 21.50 -4.81
N TRP A 80 2.44 20.60 -3.86
CA TRP A 80 1.89 20.87 -2.53
C TRP A 80 2.73 20.13 -1.48
N HIS A 81 3.21 20.83 -0.45
CA HIS A 81 3.91 20.20 0.68
C HIS A 81 2.88 19.79 1.74
N PRO A 82 2.46 18.51 1.81
CA PRO A 82 1.49 18.08 2.79
C PRO A 82 2.08 18.15 4.20
N PRO A 83 1.28 18.50 5.22
CA PRO A 83 1.73 18.43 6.60
C PRO A 83 1.98 16.96 6.98
N HIS A 84 2.92 16.74 7.91
CA HIS A 84 3.27 15.39 8.39
C HIS A 84 2.06 14.59 8.90
N GLN A 85 1.02 15.26 9.39
CA GLN A 85 -0.23 14.64 9.82
C GLN A 85 -0.93 13.86 8.70
N PHE A 86 -0.80 14.29 7.44
CA PHE A 86 -1.43 13.60 6.31
C PHE A 86 -0.83 12.20 6.09
N LEU A 87 0.49 12.06 6.28
CA LEU A 87 1.17 10.76 6.27
C LEU A 87 0.59 9.84 7.35
N LEU A 88 0.45 10.35 8.58
CA LEU A 88 -0.08 9.56 9.71
C LEU A 88 -1.53 9.11 9.48
N ILE A 89 -2.36 9.98 8.90
CA ILE A 89 -3.76 9.63 8.60
C ILE A 89 -3.83 8.58 7.49
N ALA A 90 -3.08 8.76 6.41
CA ALA A 90 -3.02 7.78 5.32
C ALA A 90 -2.52 6.41 5.82
N ASP A 91 -1.48 6.39 6.65
CA ASP A 91 -0.94 5.19 7.27
C ASP A 91 -1.97 4.49 8.17
N ALA A 92 -2.66 5.23 9.04
CA ALA A 92 -3.69 4.68 9.90
C ALA A 92 -4.83 4.02 9.10
N ILE A 93 -5.25 4.64 7.99
CA ILE A 93 -6.28 4.08 7.11
C ILE A 93 -5.78 2.80 6.42
N GLY A 94 -4.56 2.84 5.86
CA GLY A 94 -3.94 1.67 5.23
C GLY A 94 -3.82 0.49 6.20
N LEU A 95 -3.31 0.73 7.40
CA LEU A 95 -3.19 -0.26 8.46
C LEU A 95 -4.54 -0.84 8.88
N ALA A 96 -5.58 0.00 9.02
CA ALA A 96 -6.92 -0.48 9.38
C ALA A 96 -7.47 -1.46 8.31
N PHE A 97 -7.33 -1.13 7.03
CA PHE A 97 -7.79 -2.03 5.97
C PHE A 97 -6.96 -3.31 5.87
N VAL A 98 -5.64 -3.22 5.97
CA VAL A 98 -4.75 -4.40 5.96
C VAL A 98 -5.04 -5.32 7.14
N ALA A 99 -5.29 -4.76 8.33
CA ALA A 99 -5.65 -5.54 9.51
C ALA A 99 -6.95 -6.32 9.31
N VAL A 100 -8.03 -5.66 8.86
CA VAL A 100 -9.32 -6.31 8.62
C VAL A 100 -9.23 -7.40 7.55
N LEU A 101 -8.57 -7.10 6.42
CA LEU A 101 -8.38 -8.09 5.33
C LEU A 101 -7.49 -9.25 5.75
N GLY A 102 -6.48 -8.99 6.57
CA GLY A 102 -5.59 -10.02 7.12
C GLY A 102 -6.33 -10.97 8.04
N THR A 103 -7.13 -10.44 8.97
CA THR A 103 -7.94 -11.24 9.88
C THR A 103 -8.98 -12.07 9.15
N GLU A 104 -9.68 -11.49 8.17
CA GLU A 104 -10.69 -12.21 7.39
C GLU A 104 -10.07 -13.38 6.61
N LYS A 105 -8.96 -13.14 5.90
CA LYS A 105 -8.26 -14.18 5.14
C LYS A 105 -7.71 -15.29 6.05
N ALA A 106 -7.20 -14.93 7.23
CA ALA A 106 -6.68 -15.89 8.20
C ALA A 106 -7.79 -16.77 8.80
N LEU A 107 -8.93 -16.18 9.16
CA LEU A 107 -10.09 -16.92 9.66
C LEU A 107 -10.66 -17.86 8.59
N ALA A 108 -10.72 -17.42 7.34
CA ALA A 108 -11.17 -18.24 6.22
C ALA A 108 -10.22 -19.41 5.91
N HIS A 109 -8.92 -19.29 6.26
CA HIS A 109 -7.93 -20.36 6.06
C HIS A 109 -7.95 -21.43 7.16
N GLN A 110 -8.53 -21.14 8.34
CA GLN A 110 -8.69 -22.11 9.43
C GLN A 110 -10.00 -22.92 9.34
N ALA A 111 -10.92 -22.51 8.46
CA ALA A 111 -12.20 -23.20 8.20
C ALA A 111 -12.05 -24.26 7.12
#